data_AF-A0A960FMR4-F1
#
_entry.id   AF-A0A960FMR4-F1
#
_cell.length_a   1.000
_cell.length_b   1.000
_cell.length_c   1.000
_cell.angle_alpha   90.00
_cell.angle_beta   90.00
_cell.angle_gamma   90.00
#
_symmetry.space_group_name_H-M   'P 1'
#
loop_
_entity.id
_entity.type
_entity.pdbx_description
1 polymer ?
#
loop_
_entity_poly.entity_id
_entity_poly.type
_entity_poly.pdbx_seq_one_letter_code
_entity_poly.pdbx_strand_id
1 'polypeptide(L)'
;IAYWRTETSEGRKQHTKSFRTKKEAQQFLTDTMAAIRGGVFSEPTKVTLGEFLLERWLPTKKMAVRVSTYASYRGLVERHVIPALGHVQIQQLTADRLDRFYADLVA
;
A
#
# COMPACT_ATOMS: atom_id res chain seq x y z
N ILE A 1 -6.37 -25.22 -4.65
CA ILE A 1 -6.37 -24.23 -3.54
C ILE A 1 -4.96 -24.21 -2.97
N ALA A 2 -4.40 -23.04 -2.68
CA ALA A 2 -3.10 -22.86 -2.08
C ALA A 2 -3.25 -22.28 -0.66
N TYR A 3 -2.44 -22.78 0.27
CA TYR A 3 -2.36 -22.31 1.66
C TYR A 3 -0.92 -21.90 1.97
N TRP A 4 -0.72 -20.75 2.59
CA TRP A 4 0.59 -20.33 3.08
C TRP A 4 0.45 -19.55 4.38
N ARG A 5 1.55 -19.44 5.13
CA ARG A 5 1.60 -18.76 6.43
C ARG A 5 2.62 -17.64 6.40
N THR A 6 2.29 -16.54 7.06
CA THR A 6 3.15 -15.37 7.21
C THR A 6 3.27 -15.05 8.69
N GLU A 7 4.47 -14.66 9.12
CA GLU A 7 4.75 -14.25 10.49
C GLU A 7 4.90 -12.73 10.48
N THR A 8 3.94 -12.03 11.07
CA THR A 8 3.97 -10.58 11.22
C THR A 8 4.19 -10.21 12.68
N SER A 9 4.45 -8.93 12.97
CA SER A 9 4.57 -8.42 14.34
C SER A 9 3.29 -8.62 15.17
N GLU A 10 2.13 -8.84 14.52
CA GLU A 10 0.83 -9.11 15.15
C GLU A 10 0.57 -10.62 15.35
N GLY A 11 1.47 -11.51 14.90
CA GLY A 11 1.36 -12.96 15.05
C GLY A 11 1.36 -13.73 13.72
N ARG A 12 1.05 -15.04 13.79
CA ARG A 12 0.96 -15.92 12.61
C ARG A 12 -0.40 -15.78 11.94
N LYS A 13 -0.41 -15.40 10.67
CA LYS A 13 -1.62 -15.38 9.82
C LYS A 13 -1.54 -16.47 8.75
N GLN A 14 -2.67 -17.15 8.53
CA GLN A 14 -2.82 -18.17 7.48
C GLN A 14 -3.65 -17.60 6.34
N HIS A 15 -3.14 -17.71 5.12
CA HIS A 15 -3.75 -17.21 3.91
C HIS A 15 -4.22 -18.36 3.02
N THR A 16 -5.32 -18.14 2.29
CA THR A 16 -5.89 -19.11 1.36
C THR A 16 -6.22 -18.44 0.04
N LYS A 17 -5.86 -19.05 -1.09
CA LYS A 17 -6.25 -18.60 -2.43
C LYS A 17 -6.66 -19.78 -3.31
N SER A 18 -7.80 -19.65 -3.98
CA SER A 18 -8.28 -20.63 -4.97
C SER A 18 -7.72 -20.30 -6.36
N PHE A 19 -7.49 -21.34 -7.16
CA PHE A 19 -6.96 -21.25 -8.51
C PHE A 19 -7.72 -22.22 -9.41
N ARG A 20 -7.79 -21.90 -10.71
CA ARG A 20 -8.49 -22.72 -11.69
C ARG A 20 -7.71 -24.00 -12.00
N THR A 21 -6.38 -23.96 -11.94
CA THR A 21 -5.52 -25.13 -12.18
C THR A 21 -4.55 -25.41 -11.04
N LYS A 22 -4.13 -26.67 -10.92
CA LYS A 22 -3.09 -27.09 -9.96
C LYS A 22 -1.74 -26.43 -10.26
N LYS A 23 -1.42 -26.23 -11.55
CA LYS A 23 -0.16 -25.60 -11.99
C LYS A 23 -0.08 -24.14 -11.55
N GLU A 24 -1.15 -23.37 -11.71
CA GLU A 24 -1.24 -21.98 -11.22
C GLU A 24 -1.07 -21.90 -9.70
N ALA A 25 -1.72 -22.81 -8.96
CA ALA A 25 -1.58 -22.87 -7.50
C ALA A 25 -0.15 -23.15 -7.05
N GLN A 26 0.53 -24.08 -7.74
CA GLN A 26 1.92 -24.44 -7.44
C GLN A 26 2.88 -23.28 -7.74
N GLN A 27 2.73 -22.62 -8.89
CA GLN A 27 3.56 -21.49 -9.27
C GLN A 27 3.40 -20.34 -8.26
N PHE A 28 2.16 -20.00 -7.90
CA PHE A 28 1.89 -18.97 -6.91
C PHE A 28 2.52 -19.29 -5.54
N LEU A 29 2.47 -20.55 -5.08
CA LEU A 29 3.13 -20.97 -3.84
C LEU A 29 4.64 -20.80 -3.91
N THR A 30 5.26 -21.24 -5.01
CA THR A 30 6.71 -21.10 -5.21
C THR A 30 7.13 -19.63 -5.19
N ASP A 31 6.43 -18.77 -5.92
CA ASP A 31 6.73 -17.33 -5.99
C ASP A 31 6.51 -16.65 -4.64
N THR A 32 5.42 -16.98 -3.94
CA THR A 32 5.11 -16.43 -2.62
C THR A 32 6.13 -16.87 -1.57
N MET A 33 6.54 -18.15 -1.57
CA MET A 33 7.57 -18.65 -0.68
C MET A 33 8.94 -18.03 -0.97
N ALA A 34 9.27 -17.79 -2.24
CA ALA A 34 10.49 -17.10 -2.63
C ALA A 34 10.49 -15.65 -2.15
N ALA A 35 9.37 -14.93 -2.29
CA ALA A 35 9.20 -13.56 -1.79
C ALA A 35 9.32 -13.49 -0.26
N ILE A 36 8.74 -14.46 0.46
CA ILE A 36 8.85 -14.56 1.93
C ILE A 36 10.30 -14.79 2.35
N ARG A 37 10.99 -15.74 1.72
CA ARG A 37 12.41 -16.02 2.01
C ARG A 37 13.33 -14.86 1.65
N GLY A 38 13.00 -14.12 0.59
CA GLY A 38 13.76 -12.95 0.15
C GLY A 38 13.53 -11.69 0.98
N GLY A 39 12.62 -11.71 1.97
CA GLY A 39 12.29 -10.53 2.79
C GLY A 39 11.54 -9.42 2.03
N VAL A 40 11.14 -9.68 0.78
CA VAL A 40 10.39 -8.74 -0.08
C VAL A 40 8.89 -8.87 0.15
N PHE A 41 8.45 -9.99 0.76
CA PHE A 41 7.05 -10.20 1.09
C PHE A 41 6.62 -9.27 2.23
N SER A 42 5.92 -8.20 1.86
CA SER A 42 5.11 -7.41 2.79
C SER A 42 3.68 -7.93 2.74
N GLU A 43 3.07 -8.20 3.91
CA GLU A 43 1.67 -8.64 3.98
C GLU A 43 0.79 -7.60 3.26
N PRO A 44 -0.08 -8.00 2.30
CA PRO A 44 -0.99 -7.09 1.61
C PRO A 44 -1.87 -6.38 2.63
N THR A 45 -1.48 -5.17 3.01
CA THR A 45 -2.25 -4.34 3.91
C THR A 45 -3.31 -3.69 3.06
N LYS A 46 -4.58 -3.84 3.46
CA LYS A 46 -5.71 -3.18 2.79
C LYS A 46 -5.70 -1.65 2.97
N VAL A 47 -4.67 -1.10 3.61
CA VAL A 47 -4.50 0.32 3.90
C VAL A 47 -4.37 1.08 2.59
N THR A 48 -5.34 1.95 2.39
CA THR A 48 -5.34 2.89 1.28
C THR A 48 -4.37 4.04 1.53
N LEU A 49 -3.92 4.69 0.47
CA LEU A 49 -3.06 5.86 0.56
C LEU A 49 -3.75 6.98 1.35
N GLY A 50 -5.06 7.15 1.17
CA GLY A 50 -5.85 8.15 1.91
C GLY A 50 -5.84 7.89 3.42
N GLU A 51 -6.18 6.67 3.84
CA GLU A 51 -6.16 6.27 5.25
C GLU A 51 -4.77 6.50 5.87
N PHE A 52 -3.71 6.06 5.19
CA PHE A 52 -2.35 6.27 5.68
C PHE A 52 -1.99 7.76 5.83
N LEU A 53 -2.33 8.58 4.84
CA LEU A 53 -2.00 10.00 4.87
C LEU A 53 -2.73 10.72 6.00
N LEU A 54 -4.02 10.41 6.20
CA LEU A 54 -4.86 11.05 7.22
C LEU A 54 -4.59 10.53 8.64
N GLU A 55 -4.41 9.23 8.81
CA GLU A 55 -4.35 8.61 10.14
C GLU A 55 -2.92 8.46 10.68
N ARG A 56 -1.91 8.45 9.79
CA ARG A 56 -0.51 8.25 10.20
C ARG A 56 0.38 9.43 9.81
N TRP A 57 0.47 9.73 8.52
CA TRP A 57 1.48 10.68 8.05
C TRP A 57 1.20 12.12 8.50
N LEU A 58 -0.02 12.65 8.29
CA LEU A 58 -0.38 14.00 8.70
C LEU A 58 -0.26 14.19 10.23
N PRO A 59 -0.78 13.30 11.10
CA PRO A 59 -0.58 13.40 12.55
C PRO A 59 0.89 13.44 12.96
N THR A 60 1.73 12.56 12.38
CA THR A 60 3.17 12.58 12.65
C THR A 60 3.82 13.88 12.19
N LYS A 61 3.46 14.40 11.01
CA LYS A 61 4.01 15.66 10.51
C LYS A 61 3.55 16.86 11.34
N LYS A 62 2.32 16.87 11.84
CA LYS A 62 1.79 17.93 12.71
C LYS A 62 2.68 18.19 13.93
N MET A 63 3.30 17.14 14.47
CA MET A 63 4.20 17.25 15.63
C MET A 63 5.61 17.74 15.27
N ALA A 64 6.02 17.62 14.01
CA ALA A 64 7.39 17.86 13.55
C ALA A 64 7.57 19.17 12.77
N VAL A 65 6.50 19.72 12.18
CA VAL A 65 6.58 20.91 11.30
C VAL A 65 5.82 22.10 11.86
N ARG A 66 6.15 23.30 11.36
CA ARG A 66 5.41 24.53 11.72
C ARG A 66 3.94 24.44 11.27
N VAL A 67 3.07 25.13 12.00
CA VAL A 67 1.62 25.14 11.75
C VAL A 67 1.28 25.53 10.31
N SER A 68 1.97 26.52 9.74
CA SER A 68 1.77 26.94 8.34
C SER A 68 2.12 25.83 7.34
N THR A 69 3.26 25.15 7.53
CA THR A 69 3.68 24.03 6.69
C THR A 69 2.70 22.86 6.79
N TYR A 70 2.22 22.55 8.00
CA TYR A 70 1.21 21.51 8.19
C TYR A 70 -0.09 21.85 7.46
N ALA A 71 -0.55 23.11 7.54
CA ALA A 71 -1.75 23.56 6.83
C ALA A 71 -1.60 23.40 5.31
N SER A 72 -0.44 23.75 4.75
CA SER A 72 -0.12 23.53 3.34
C SER A 72 -0.13 22.04 2.98
N TYR A 73 0.53 21.18 3.77
CA TYR A 73 0.56 19.73 3.52
C TYR A 73 -0.84 19.13 3.54
N ARG A 74 -1.63 19.46 4.55
CA ARG A 74 -3.02 19.01 4.67
C ARG A 74 -3.84 19.44 3.45
N GLY A 75 -3.74 20.72 3.06
CA GLY A 75 -4.45 21.24 1.89
C GLY A 75 -4.08 20.53 0.59
N LEU A 76 -2.78 20.27 0.37
CA LEU A 76 -2.30 19.52 -0.80
C LEU A 76 -2.84 18.08 -0.82
N VAL A 77 -2.80 17.41 0.33
CA VAL A 77 -3.29 16.04 0.48
C VAL A 77 -4.80 15.95 0.22
N GLU A 78 -5.59 16.79 0.88
CA GLU A 78 -7.06 16.76 0.77
C GLU A 78 -7.57 17.19 -0.62
N ARG A 79 -6.90 18.15 -1.26
CA ARG A 79 -7.34 18.69 -2.55
C ARG A 79 -6.89 17.87 -3.75
N HIS A 80 -5.69 17.31 -3.71
CA HIS A 80 -5.06 16.70 -4.89
C HIS A 80 -4.87 15.20 -4.72
N VAL A 81 -4.24 14.78 -3.62
CA VAL A 81 -3.80 13.38 -3.48
C VAL A 81 -4.97 12.46 -3.15
N ILE A 82 -5.84 12.83 -2.22
CA ILE A 82 -6.97 11.99 -1.79
C ILE A 82 -7.97 11.76 -2.93
N PRO A 83 -8.43 12.78 -3.69
CA PRO A 83 -9.38 12.56 -4.77
C PRO A 83 -8.84 11.64 -5.87
N ALA A 84 -7.56 11.78 -6.22
CA ALA A 84 -6.96 11.00 -7.32
C ALA A 84 -6.49 9.60 -6.89
N LEU A 85 -5.80 9.50 -5.76
CA LEU A 85 -5.05 8.31 -5.35
C LEU A 85 -5.48 7.77 -3.98
N GLY A 86 -6.35 8.47 -3.25
CA GLY A 86 -6.70 8.14 -1.87
C GLY A 86 -7.33 6.75 -1.70
N HIS A 87 -8.03 6.24 -2.72
CA HIS A 87 -8.65 4.92 -2.72
C HIS A 87 -7.68 3.77 -3.08
N VAL A 88 -6.48 4.10 -3.57
CA VAL A 88 -5.49 3.11 -4.00
C VAL A 88 -4.77 2.55 -2.78
N GLN A 89 -4.64 1.23 -2.70
CA GLN A 89 -3.82 0.59 -1.66
C GLN A 89 -2.36 1.00 -1.83
N ILE A 90 -1.67 1.33 -0.73
CA ILE A 90 -0.29 1.81 -0.79
C ILE A 90 0.62 0.84 -1.54
N GLN A 91 0.41 -0.47 -1.34
CA GLN A 91 1.22 -1.51 -1.99
C GLN A 91 0.94 -1.66 -3.48
N GLN A 92 -0.18 -1.11 -3.97
CA GLN A 92 -0.55 -1.13 -5.39
C GLN A 92 -0.15 0.17 -6.10
N LEU A 93 0.48 1.10 -5.40
CA LEU A 93 0.95 2.35 -5.99
C LEU A 93 2.18 2.08 -6.85
N THR A 94 2.11 2.43 -8.12
CA THR A 94 3.18 2.25 -9.11
C THR A 94 3.74 3.60 -9.55
N ALA A 95 4.98 3.60 -10.06
CA ALA A 95 5.60 4.82 -10.60
C ALA A 95 4.77 5.44 -11.74
N ASP A 96 4.30 4.63 -12.71
CA ASP A 96 3.44 5.09 -13.81
C ASP A 96 2.15 5.79 -13.32
N ARG A 97 1.54 5.32 -12.22
CA ARG A 97 0.37 5.99 -11.64
C ARG A 97 0.73 7.35 -11.05
N LEU A 98 1.91 7.49 -10.44
CA LEU A 98 2.41 8.75 -9.94
C LEU A 98 2.72 9.72 -11.08
N ASP A 99 3.36 9.24 -12.14
CA ASP A 99 3.69 10.06 -13.31
C ASP A 99 2.44 10.65 -13.97
N ARG A 100 1.39 9.84 -14.14
CA ARG A 100 0.08 10.31 -14.64
C ARG A 100 -0.55 11.34 -13.71
N PHE A 101 -0.53 11.07 -12.41
CA PHE A 101 -1.05 12.01 -11.42
C PHE A 101 -0.31 13.37 -11.48
N TYR A 102 1.02 13.35 -11.64
CA TYR A 102 1.78 14.58 -11.82
C TYR A 102 1.45 15.31 -13.13
N ALA A 103 1.25 14.57 -14.23
CA ALA A 103 0.83 15.15 -15.50
C ALA A 103 -0.54 15.85 -15.38
N ASP A 104 -1.50 15.22 -14.69
CA ASP A 104 -2.84 15.78 -14.47
C ASP A 104 -2.84 17.05 -13.60
N LEU A 105 -1.82 17.24 -12.76
CA LEU A 105 -1.68 18.43 -11.92
C LEU A 105 -1.06 19.64 -12.62
N VAL A 106 -0.36 19.40 -13.72
CA VAL A 106 0.35 20.44 -14.49
C VAL A 106 -0.49 20.93 -15.68
N ALA A 107 -1.47 20.13 -16.12
CA ALA A 107 -2.43 20.47 -17.16
C ALA A 107 -3.47 21.50 -16.71
#